data_AF-V8N6Z0-F1
#
_entry.id   AF-V8N6Z0-F1
#
_cell.length_a   1.000
_cell.length_b   1.000
_cell.length_c   1.000
_cell.angle_alpha   90.00
_cell.angle_beta   90.00
_cell.angle_gamma   90.00
#
_symmetry.space_group_name_H-M   'P 1'
#
loop_
_entity.id
_entity.type
_entity.pdbx_description
1 polymer ?
#
loop_
_entity_poly.entity_id
_entity_poly.type
_entity_poly.pdbx_seq_one_letter_code
_entity_poly.pdbx_strand_id
1 'polypeptide(L)' 'MNRNVRYWIGLSDHNDEGQWRWIDGTDYRTSFKNWLEGEPNDHSSNEDCAELSLTGKWNDVSCNIKKFYVCKKPLSS' A
#
# COMPACT_ATOMS: atom_id res chain seq x y z
N MET A 1 11.61 -21.72 -6.11
CA MET A 1 10.53 -20.70 -6.08
C MET A 1 11.05 -19.50 -5.29
N ASN A 2 11.44 -18.42 -5.97
CA ASN A 2 12.01 -17.24 -5.30
C ASN A 2 10.92 -16.56 -4.44
N ARG A 3 11.10 -16.57 -3.12
CA ARG A 3 10.13 -16.02 -2.15
C ARG A 3 10.24 -14.49 -1.97
N ASN A 4 10.49 -13.74 -3.05
CA ASN A 4 10.42 -12.27 -3.05
C ASN A 4 9.00 -11.79 -3.41
N VAL A 5 7.99 -12.29 -2.70
CA VAL A 5 6.59 -11.94 -2.99
C VAL A 5 6.20 -10.73 -2.15
N ARG A 6 5.86 -9.64 -2.82
CA ARG A 6 5.24 -8.45 -2.25
C ARG A 6 3.75 -8.46 -2.61
N TYR A 7 2.91 -7.91 -1.75
CA TYR A 7 1.46 -8.00 -1.88
C TYR A 7 0.83 -6.62 -1.91
N TRP A 8 -0.15 -6.40 -2.78
CA TRP A 8 -0.98 -5.22 -2.68
C TRP A 8 -1.75 -5.18 -1.36
N ILE A 9 -1.78 -3.99 -0.76
CA ILE A 9 -2.70 -3.63 0.32
C ILE A 9 -3.65 -2.56 -0.19
N GLY A 10 -4.77 -2.34 0.50
CA GLY A 10 -5.82 -1.42 0.06
C GLY A 10 -5.53 0.05 0.28
N LEU A 11 -4.29 0.52 0.10
CA LEU A 11 -3.83 1.89 0.36
C LEU A 11 -3.26 2.50 -0.93
N SER A 12 -3.72 3.70 -1.29
CA SER A 12 -3.31 4.40 -2.52
C SER A 12 -3.50 5.92 -2.37
N ASP A 13 -2.73 6.71 -3.11
CA ASP A 13 -2.90 8.14 -3.30
C ASP A 13 -3.11 8.54 -4.77
N HIS A 14 -3.34 7.58 -5.67
CA HIS A 14 -3.61 7.76 -7.12
C HIS A 14 -4.55 8.90 -7.54
N ASN A 15 -5.48 9.31 -6.66
CA ASN A 15 -6.40 10.40 -6.96
C ASN A 15 -5.80 11.80 -6.70
N ASP A 16 -4.86 11.90 -5.77
CA ASP A 16 -4.31 13.16 -5.27
C ASP A 16 -3.00 12.88 -4.52
N GLU A 17 -1.88 13.21 -5.16
CA GLU A 17 -0.51 12.88 -4.73
C GLU A 17 -0.24 13.29 -3.27
N GLY A 18 0.29 12.35 -2.47
CA GLY A 18 0.52 12.53 -1.05
C GLY A 18 -0.74 12.46 -0.16
N GLN A 19 -1.94 12.35 -0.73
CA GLN A 19 -3.19 12.13 0.01
C GLN A 19 -3.61 10.65 -0.01
N TRP A 20 -2.92 9.85 0.80
CA TRP A 20 -3.17 8.43 0.96
C TRP A 20 -4.56 8.10 1.55
N ARG A 21 -5.24 7.11 0.95
CA ARG A 21 -6.59 6.68 1.32
C ARG A 21 -6.69 5.16 1.37
N TRP A 22 -7.33 4.65 2.42
CA TRP A 22 -7.70 3.24 2.49
C TRP A 22 -8.98 2.97 1.70
N ILE A 23 -8.99 1.91 0.90
CA ILE A 23 -10.15 1.51 0.09
C ILE A 23 -11.36 1.08 0.94
N ASP A 24 -11.13 0.69 2.19
CA ASP A 24 -12.21 0.33 3.14
C ASP A 24 -12.81 1.54 3.87
N GLY A 25 -12.36 2.76 3.56
CA GLY A 25 -12.82 4.00 4.16
C GLY A 25 -12.21 4.32 5.53
N THR A 26 -11.27 3.50 6.03
CA THR A 26 -10.51 3.84 7.24
C THR A 26 -9.77 5.16 7.03
N ASP A 27 -9.84 6.08 8.01
CA ASP A 27 -9.14 7.36 7.92
C ASP A 27 -7.62 7.18 8.07
N TYR A 28 -6.89 7.48 7.00
CA TYR A 28 -5.42 7.40 6.96
C TYR A 28 -4.76 8.31 8.00
N ARG A 29 -5.33 9.49 8.28
CA ARG A 29 -4.71 10.47 9.19
C ARG A 29 -4.64 9.94 10.61
N THR A 30 -5.63 9.15 11.02
CA THR A 30 -5.71 8.57 12.36
C THR A 30 -5.27 7.10 12.43
N SER A 31 -5.17 6.40 11.29
CA SER A 31 -4.69 5.01 11.27
C SER A 31 -3.18 4.88 11.56
N PHE A 32 -2.76 3.68 11.95
CA PHE A 32 -1.35 3.30 12.04
C PHE A 32 -0.64 3.47 10.68
N LYS A 33 0.66 3.77 10.69
CA LYS A 33 1.52 3.85 9.49
C LYS A 33 2.73 2.95 9.68
N ASN A 34 3.08 2.15 8.66
CA ASN A 34 4.20 1.21 8.73
C ASN A 34 5.10 1.27 7.49
N TRP A 35 5.36 2.47 6.97
CA TRP A 35 6.24 2.69 5.84
C TRP A 35 7.66 2.17 6.11
N LEU A 36 8.30 1.70 5.04
CA LEU A 36 9.76 1.53 5.01
C LEU A 36 10.43 2.89 5.25
N GLU A 37 11.65 2.86 5.76
CA GLU A 37 12.42 4.09 5.92
C GLU A 37 12.68 4.70 4.54
N GLY A 38 12.31 5.96 4.36
CA GLY A 38 12.38 6.65 3.07
C GLY A 38 11.07 6.66 2.28
N GLU A 39 10.08 5.85 2.66
CA GLU A 39 8.80 5.74 1.95
C GLU A 39 7.65 6.51 2.65
N PRO A 40 6.61 6.92 1.90
CA PRO A 40 6.50 6.86 0.44
C PRO A 40 7.40 7.90 -0.26
N ASN A 41 8.01 7.53 -1.39
CA ASN A 41 9.01 8.36 -2.06
C ASN A 41 8.60 8.86 -3.47
N ASP A 42 7.47 8.39 -3.99
CA ASP A 42 6.93 8.68 -5.32
C ASP A 42 7.99 8.54 -6.44
N HIS A 43 8.67 7.39 -6.51
CA HIS A 43 9.82 7.23 -7.39
C HIS A 43 9.42 7.43 -8.87
N SER A 44 10.03 8.43 -9.51
CA SER A 44 9.72 8.85 -10.89
C SER A 44 8.30 9.38 -11.08
N SER A 45 7.65 9.86 -10.02
CA SER A 45 6.31 10.45 -10.06
C SER A 45 5.24 9.54 -10.66
N ASN A 46 5.19 8.29 -10.16
CA ASN A 46 4.36 7.22 -10.72
C ASN A 46 4.16 6.05 -9.74
N GLU A 47 4.19 6.29 -8.43
CA GLU A 47 4.12 5.22 -7.41
C GLU A 47 2.87 5.26 -6.52
N ASP A 48 1.69 5.45 -7.09
CA ASP A 48 0.50 5.80 -6.31
C ASP A 48 -0.22 4.67 -5.53
N CYS A 49 0.39 3.47 -5.41
CA CYS A 49 -0.21 2.30 -4.75
C CYS A 49 0.75 1.66 -3.73
N ALA A 50 0.25 1.30 -2.55
CA ALA A 50 1.08 0.69 -1.50
C ALA A 50 1.13 -0.84 -1.58
N GLU A 51 2.31 -1.41 -1.43
CA GLU A 51 2.55 -2.84 -1.24
C GLU A 51 3.13 -3.16 0.14
N LEU A 52 2.87 -4.39 0.60
CA LEU A 52 3.52 -5.01 1.74
C LEU A 52 4.82 -5.69 1.29
N SER A 53 5.95 -5.21 1.80
CA SER A 53 7.26 -5.80 1.58
C SER A 53 7.50 -7.05 2.45
N LEU A 54 8.61 -7.75 2.20
CA LEU A 54 9.00 -8.96 2.95
C LEU A 54 9.28 -8.71 4.43
N THR A 55 9.60 -7.47 4.81
CA THR A 55 9.82 -7.09 6.22
C THR A 55 8.52 -6.73 6.94
N GLY A 56 7.37 -6.78 6.24
CA GLY A 56 6.07 -6.35 6.75
C GLY A 56 5.86 -4.84 6.72
N LYS A 57 6.84 -4.07 6.24
CA LYS A 57 6.74 -2.62 6.04
C LYS A 57 6.24 -2.27 4.64
N TRP A 58 5.72 -1.07 4.47
CA TRP A 58 5.06 -0.62 3.25
C TRP A 58 6.00 0.10 2.30
N ASN A 59 5.74 -0.03 1.00
CA ASN A 59 6.42 0.68 -0.09
C ASN A 59 5.35 1.18 -1.05
N ASP A 60 5.45 2.39 -1.53
CA ASP A 60 4.66 2.89 -2.65
C ASP A 60 5.28 2.40 -3.96
N VAL A 61 4.46 2.10 -4.96
CA VAL A 61 4.91 1.49 -6.22
C VAL A 61 3.84 1.67 -7.29
N SER A 62 4.26 1.73 -8.55
CA SER A 62 3.33 1.88 -9.67
C SER A 62 2.18 0.86 -9.63
N CYS A 63 0.96 1.38 -9.62
CA CYS A 63 -0.29 0.60 -9.57
C CYS A 63 -0.42 -0.44 -10.69
N ASN A 64 0.30 -0.26 -11.80
CA ASN A 64 0.23 -1.12 -12.99
C ASN A 64 0.99 -2.45 -12.83
N ILE A 65 1.72 -2.66 -11.73
CA ILE A 65 2.45 -3.91 -11.51
C ILE A 65 1.50 -5.03 -11.10
N LYS A 66 1.56 -6.16 -11.81
CA LYS A 66 0.82 -7.38 -11.44
C LYS A 66 1.42 -8.01 -10.18
N LYS A 67 0.63 -8.09 -9.11
CA LYS A 67 1.01 -8.73 -7.83
C LYS A 67 -0.16 -9.51 -7.24
N PHE A 68 0.13 -10.39 -6.30
CA PHE A 68 -0.89 -10.92 -5.39
C PHE A 68 -1.35 -9.81 -4.43
N TYR A 69 -2.47 -10.02 -3.75
CA TYR A 69 -3.09 -9.03 -2.88
C TYR A 69 -3.64 -9.65 -1.61
N VAL A 70 -3.78 -8.83 -0.56
CA VAL A 70 -4.39 -9.22 0.71
C VAL A 70 -5.78 -8.59 0.81
N CYS A 71 -6.80 -9.41 1.06
CA CYS A 71 -8.15 -8.93 1.36
C CYS A 71 -8.38 -8.82 2.87
N LYS A 72 -9.14 -7.81 3.28
CA LYS A 72 -9.66 -7.65 4.64
C LYS A 72 -11.18 -7.62 4.58
N LYS A 73 -11.83 -8.34 5.49
CA LYS A 73 -13.27 -8.27 5.72
C LYS A 73 -13.53 -8.24 7.22
N PRO A 74 -14.43 -7.38 7.74
CA PRO A 74 -14.88 -7.48 9.12
C PRO A 74 -15.47 -8.85 9.41
N LEU A 75 -15.30 -9.36 10.63
CA LEU A 75 -16.06 -10.53 11.07
C LEU A 75 -17.54 -10.12 11.07
N SER A 76 -18.36 -10.77 10.25
CA SER A 76 -19.81 -10.56 10.27
C SER A 76 -20.32 -10.97 11.66
N SER A 77 -21.16 -10.13 12.28
CA SER A 77 -21.97 -10.54 13.43
C SER A 77 -23.08 -11.50 13.00
#